data_AF-A0A8T7AF78-F1
#
_entry.id   AF-A0A8T7AF78-F1
#
_cell.length_a   1.000
_cell.length_b   1.000
_cell.length_c   1.000
_cell.angle_alpha   90.00
_cell.angle_beta   90.00
_cell.angle_gamma   90.00
#
_symmetry.space_group_name_H-M   'P 1'
#
loop_
_entity.id
_entity.type
_entity.pdbx_description
1 polymer ?
#
loop_
_entity_poly.entity_id
_entity_poly.type
_entity_poly.pdbx_seq_one_letter_code
_entity_poly.pdbx_strand_id
1 'polypeptide(L)'
;MPDINAVLPDRLLRRSPIYRYHRDRNAQFVEYSGGAMVNCYDRDRHVELAQAESLAIIDLTVLPRIGFKGIDSPDWLSRCKVALPDQANTAAADANVGTILRLSQHEFLLLDDLLEHNQQVNSLADRWSMDIR
;
A
#
# COMPACT_ATOMS: atom_id res chain seq x y z
N MET A 1 12.05 14.68 1.85
CA MET A 1 10.69 14.11 1.95
C MET A 1 9.79 14.94 1.04
N PRO A 2 8.90 14.33 0.25
CA PRO A 2 8.02 15.07 -0.64
C PRO A 2 7.11 16.01 0.17
N ASP A 3 6.61 17.07 -0.49
CA ASP A 3 5.73 18.05 0.13
C ASP A 3 4.54 17.37 0.80
N ILE A 4 4.47 17.52 2.11
CA ILE A 4 3.49 16.89 2.97
C ILE A 4 2.20 17.71 2.87
N ASN A 5 1.34 17.37 1.91
CA ASN A 5 0.01 17.99 1.82
C ASN A 5 -0.84 17.50 2.99
N ALA A 6 -0.84 18.28 4.07
CA ALA A 6 -1.69 18.05 5.22
C ALA A 6 -3.17 18.09 4.79
N VAL A 7 -3.93 17.07 5.17
CA VAL A 7 -5.35 16.94 4.81
C VAL A 7 -6.21 16.68 6.04
N LEU A 8 -7.49 17.03 5.93
CA LEU A 8 -8.49 16.53 6.87
C LEU A 8 -9.06 15.22 6.31
N PRO A 9 -9.11 14.14 7.10
CA PRO A 9 -9.50 12.82 6.60
C PRO A 9 -10.96 12.76 6.14
N ASP A 10 -11.82 13.64 6.63
CA ASP A 10 -13.23 13.75 6.22
C ASP A 10 -13.42 14.38 4.82
N ARG A 11 -12.38 15.01 4.26
CA ARG A 11 -12.41 15.60 2.91
C ARG A 11 -12.07 14.59 1.81
N LEU A 12 -11.49 13.43 2.15
CA LEU A 12 -11.12 12.40 1.18
C LEU A 12 -12.03 11.17 1.33
N LEU A 13 -12.49 10.63 0.21
CA LEU A 13 -13.32 9.41 0.20
C LEU A 13 -12.53 8.19 0.67
N ARG A 14 -11.26 8.10 0.27
CA ARG A 14 -10.36 7.01 0.65
C ARG A 14 -9.67 7.35 1.97
N ARG A 15 -10.04 6.64 3.02
CA ARG A 15 -9.53 6.84 4.39
C ARG A 15 -9.68 5.56 5.20
N SER A 16 -8.93 5.44 6.29
CA SER A 16 -9.08 4.31 7.20
C SER A 16 -10.50 4.23 7.81
N PRO A 17 -11.09 3.03 7.96
CA PRO A 17 -12.34 2.84 8.69
C PRO A 17 -12.28 3.35 10.14
N ILE A 18 -11.09 3.37 10.73
CA ILE A 18 -10.84 3.85 12.09
C ILE A 18 -10.31 5.30 12.12
N TYR A 19 -10.46 6.09 11.05
CA TYR A 19 -9.93 7.46 11.00
C TYR A 19 -10.38 8.37 12.15
N ARG A 20 -11.54 8.11 12.76
CA ARG A 20 -12.02 8.83 13.95
C ARG A 20 -11.16 8.53 15.18
N TYR A 21 -10.75 7.27 15.37
CA TYR A 21 -9.84 6.87 16.45
C TYR A 21 -8.50 7.62 16.36
N HIS A 22 -7.99 7.77 15.14
CA HIS A 22 -6.76 8.52 14.85
C HIS A 22 -6.95 10.02 15.15
N ARG A 23 -8.04 10.61 14.65
CA ARG A 23 -8.36 12.02 14.87
C ARG A 23 -8.53 12.35 16.36
N ASP A 24 -9.20 11.48 17.12
CA ASP A 24 -9.42 11.68 18.55
C ASP A 24 -8.10 11.57 19.37
N ARG A 25 -7.03 11.06 18.74
CA ARG A 25 -5.64 11.05 19.26
C ARG A 25 -4.75 12.10 18.60
N ASN A 26 -5.34 13.09 17.95
CA ASN A 26 -4.65 14.19 17.28
C ASN A 26 -3.67 13.74 16.17
N ALA A 27 -3.96 12.61 15.51
CA ALA A 27 -3.18 12.19 14.35
C ALA A 27 -3.16 13.29 13.27
N GLN A 28 -1.98 13.52 12.71
CA GLN A 28 -1.78 14.33 11.52
C GLN A 28 -1.96 13.44 10.30
N PHE A 29 -2.69 13.95 9.31
CA PHE A 29 -2.99 13.21 8.08
C PHE A 29 -2.36 13.88 6.87
N VAL A 30 -1.97 13.04 5.92
CA VAL A 30 -1.35 13.44 4.67
C VAL A 30 -2.08 12.77 3.52
N GLU A 31 -2.16 13.44 2.39
CA GLU A 31 -2.69 12.80 1.19
C GLU A 31 -1.66 11.84 0.60
N TYR A 32 -2.06 10.58 0.45
CA TYR A 32 -1.28 9.54 -0.21
C TYR A 32 -2.16 8.74 -1.15
N SER A 33 -1.83 8.78 -2.45
CA SER A 33 -2.58 8.09 -3.51
C SER A 33 -4.10 8.35 -3.44
N GLY A 34 -4.47 9.63 -3.31
CA GLY A 34 -5.86 10.10 -3.21
C GLY A 34 -6.58 9.75 -1.91
N GLY A 35 -5.86 9.24 -0.89
CA GLY A 35 -6.42 8.89 0.41
C GLY A 35 -5.75 9.59 1.58
N ALA A 36 -6.47 9.72 2.70
CA ALA A 36 -5.94 10.29 3.93
C ALA A 36 -5.18 9.21 4.74
N MET A 37 -3.86 9.30 4.75
CA MET A 37 -2.96 8.43 5.53
C MET A 37 -2.55 9.13 6.83
N VAL A 38 -2.41 8.38 7.92
CA VAL A 38 -1.82 8.90 9.16
C VAL A 38 -0.33 9.05 8.96
N ASN A 39 0.20 10.24 9.26
CA ASN A 39 1.62 10.54 9.19
C ASN A 39 2.31 10.43 10.55
N CYS A 40 1.70 10.99 11.59
CA CYS A 40 2.21 10.92 12.97
C CYS A 40 1.08 11.24 13.97
N TYR A 41 1.29 10.93 15.25
CA TYR A 41 0.39 11.32 16.34
C TYR A 41 0.96 12.42 17.21
N ASP A 42 2.29 12.46 17.38
CA ASP A 42 2.96 13.49 18.14
C ASP A 42 3.48 14.61 17.23
N ARG A 43 3.60 15.82 17.77
CA ARG A 43 4.36 16.89 17.12
C ARG A 43 5.86 16.64 17.23
N ASP A 44 6.30 15.92 18.27
CA ASP A 44 7.68 15.48 18.40
C ASP A 44 7.87 14.07 17.85
N ARG A 45 8.39 14.00 16.63
CA ARG A 45 8.70 12.74 15.93
C ARG A 45 9.68 11.86 16.71
N HIS A 46 10.53 12.42 17.58
CA HIS A 46 11.48 11.62 18.36
C HIS A 46 10.78 10.72 19.36
N VAL A 47 9.66 11.18 19.95
CA VAL A 47 8.86 10.39 20.90
C VAL A 47 8.23 9.20 20.19
N GLU A 48 7.63 9.44 19.02
CA GLU A 48 6.98 8.39 18.23
C GLU A 48 8.00 7.36 17.69
N LEU A 49 9.18 7.82 17.26
CA LEU A 49 10.27 6.93 16.84
C LEU A 49 10.80 6.07 18.00
N ALA A 50 11.04 6.66 19.18
CA ALA A 50 11.52 5.92 20.34
C ALA A 50 10.50 4.87 20.81
N GLN A 51 9.20 5.15 20.73
CA GLN A 51 8.17 4.16 21.01
C GLN A 51 8.18 3.03 19.96
N ALA A 52 8.36 3.37 18.68
CA ALA A 52 8.40 2.40 17.60
C ALA A 52 9.60 1.44 17.66
N GLU A 53 10.71 1.83 18.30
CA GLU A 53 11.85 0.94 18.57
C GLU A 53 11.48 -0.23 19.50
N SER A 54 10.46 -0.08 20.35
CA SER A 54 9.97 -1.17 21.20
C SER A 54 8.85 -1.97 20.51
N LEU A 55 7.76 -1.30 20.15
CA LEU A 55 6.62 -1.89 19.45
C LEU A 55 5.73 -0.79 18.88
N ALA A 56 5.42 -0.87 17.59
CA ALA A 56 4.46 0.01 16.94
C ALA A 56 3.43 -0.78 16.12
N ILE A 57 2.26 -0.16 15.95
CA ILE A 57 1.24 -0.59 15.00
C ILE A 57 1.03 0.58 14.04
N ILE A 58 1.08 0.30 12.74
CA ILE A 58 0.92 1.29 11.68
C ILE A 58 -0.36 0.95 10.90
N ASP A 59 -1.19 1.95 10.65
CA ASP A 59 -2.39 1.80 9.82
C ASP A 59 -2.06 2.00 8.34
N LEU A 60 -1.97 0.88 7.62
CA LEU A 60 -1.70 0.85 6.18
C LEU A 60 -2.97 0.66 5.33
N THR A 61 -4.16 0.92 5.89
CA THR A 61 -5.42 0.65 5.20
C THR A 61 -5.54 1.39 3.87
N VAL A 62 -4.95 2.58 3.77
CA VAL A 62 -4.94 3.41 2.56
C VAL A 62 -3.75 3.12 1.64
N LEU A 63 -2.88 2.18 1.96
CA LEU A 63 -1.83 1.75 1.02
C LEU A 63 -2.50 1.14 -0.23
N PRO A 64 -2.18 1.60 -1.45
CA PRO A 64 -2.65 1.00 -2.69
C PRO A 64 -2.29 -0.47 -2.74
N ARG A 65 -3.24 -1.25 -3.25
CA ARG A 65 -3.10 -2.69 -3.37
C ARG A 65 -3.98 -3.21 -4.48
N ILE A 66 -3.54 -4.26 -5.14
CA ILE A 66 -4.30 -4.95 -6.19
C ILE A 66 -4.12 -6.46 -6.09
N GLY A 67 -5.19 -7.19 -6.30
CA GLY A 67 -5.19 -8.65 -6.32
C GLY A 67 -5.34 -9.18 -7.74
N PHE A 68 -4.57 -10.22 -8.08
CA PHE A 68 -4.71 -10.98 -9.33
C PHE A 68 -5.08 -12.41 -9.00
N LYS A 69 -6.11 -12.94 -9.66
CA LYS A 69 -6.59 -14.31 -9.46
C LYS A 69 -6.94 -14.96 -10.79
N GLY A 70 -6.41 -16.16 -11.03
CA GLY A 70 -6.72 -16.96 -12.22
C GLY A 70 -5.49 -17.64 -12.80
N ILE A 71 -5.73 -18.67 -13.61
CA ILE A 71 -4.67 -19.53 -14.16
C ILE A 71 -3.58 -18.76 -14.91
N ASP A 72 -3.97 -17.68 -15.59
CA ASP A 72 -3.08 -16.83 -16.40
C ASP A 72 -2.42 -15.69 -15.61
N SER A 73 -2.72 -15.54 -14.30
CA SER A 73 -2.18 -14.46 -13.47
C SER A 73 -0.65 -14.48 -13.36
N PRO A 74 0.02 -15.64 -13.14
CA PRO A 74 1.47 -15.69 -13.09
C PRO A 74 2.12 -15.19 -14.40
N ASP A 75 1.59 -15.66 -15.53
CA ASP A 75 2.14 -15.32 -16.85
C ASP A 75 1.91 -13.84 -17.18
N TRP A 76 0.73 -13.31 -16.88
CA TRP A 76 0.43 -11.90 -17.08
C TRP A 76 1.33 -11.00 -16.22
N LEU A 77 1.50 -11.31 -14.93
CA LEU A 77 2.39 -10.55 -14.04
C LEU A 77 3.86 -10.64 -14.50
N SER A 78 4.28 -11.80 -14.99
CA SER A 78 5.62 -11.99 -15.55
C SER A 78 5.85 -11.12 -16.81
N ARG A 79 4.86 -11.05 -17.72
CA ARG A 79 4.88 -10.12 -18.87
C ARG A 79 4.93 -8.66 -18.44
N CYS A 80 4.32 -8.35 -17.29
CA CYS A 80 4.36 -7.05 -16.66
C CYS A 80 5.71 -6.73 -15.99
N LYS A 81 6.68 -7.65 -16.03
CA LYS A 81 8.00 -7.58 -15.38
C LYS A 81 7.94 -7.49 -13.85
N VAL A 82 6.91 -8.09 -13.25
CA VAL A 82 6.78 -8.20 -11.79
C VAL A 82 7.53 -9.44 -11.32
N ALA A 83 8.43 -9.30 -10.35
CA ALA A 83 9.18 -10.42 -9.78
C ALA A 83 8.31 -11.25 -8.81
N LEU A 84 7.83 -12.42 -9.25
CA LEU A 84 6.95 -13.26 -8.45
C LEU A 84 7.72 -14.14 -7.46
N PRO A 85 7.22 -14.32 -6.22
CA PRO A 85 7.77 -15.31 -5.29
C PRO A 85 7.63 -16.75 -5.82
N ASP A 86 8.65 -17.59 -5.60
CA ASP A 86 8.68 -18.97 -6.10
C ASP A 86 7.66 -19.89 -5.41
N GLN A 87 7.34 -19.63 -4.15
CA GLN A 87 6.47 -20.47 -3.31
C GLN A 87 5.18 -19.76 -2.93
N ALA A 88 4.09 -20.51 -2.83
CA ALA A 88 2.85 -20.01 -2.26
C ALA A 88 3.02 -19.64 -0.78
N ASN A 89 2.21 -18.69 -0.32
CA ASN A 89 2.26 -18.09 1.01
C ASN A 89 3.61 -17.44 1.36
N THR A 90 4.28 -16.86 0.36
CA THR A 90 5.52 -16.08 0.56
C THR A 90 5.40 -14.71 -0.07
N ALA A 91 6.30 -13.80 0.33
CA ALA A 91 6.37 -12.44 -0.18
C ALA A 91 7.78 -12.11 -0.68
N ALA A 92 7.85 -11.23 -1.68
CA ALA A 92 9.10 -10.67 -2.20
C ALA A 92 8.96 -9.16 -2.36
N ALA A 93 10.08 -8.45 -2.21
CA ALA A 93 10.17 -7.04 -2.54
C ALA A 93 10.53 -6.87 -4.03
N ASP A 94 9.92 -5.89 -4.68
CA ASP A 94 10.18 -5.49 -6.05
C ASP A 94 10.30 -3.97 -6.10
N ALA A 95 11.42 -3.49 -6.65
CA ALA A 95 11.75 -2.07 -6.67
C ALA A 95 10.75 -1.20 -7.47
N ASN A 96 9.92 -1.81 -8.32
CA ASN A 96 8.95 -1.06 -9.11
C ASN A 96 7.55 -1.11 -8.50
N VAL A 97 7.21 -2.16 -7.77
CA VAL A 97 5.85 -2.41 -7.28
C VAL A 97 5.72 -2.21 -5.77
N GLY A 98 6.75 -2.53 -4.99
CA GLY A 98 6.69 -2.63 -3.53
C GLY A 98 6.74 -4.10 -3.08
N THR A 99 5.71 -4.58 -2.38
CA THR A 99 5.66 -5.96 -1.88
C THR A 99 4.70 -6.81 -2.69
N ILE A 100 5.18 -7.94 -3.23
CA ILE A 100 4.37 -8.94 -3.90
C ILE A 100 4.19 -10.15 -2.99
N LEU A 101 2.95 -10.52 -2.74
CA LEU A 101 2.57 -11.71 -2.00
C LEU A 101 2.00 -12.73 -2.97
N ARG A 102 2.53 -13.95 -2.92
CA ARG A 102 1.94 -15.11 -3.62
C ARG A 102 1.05 -15.85 -2.65
N LEU A 103 -0.26 -15.73 -2.80
CA LEU A 103 -1.25 -16.33 -1.88
C LEU A 103 -1.59 -17.78 -2.25
N SER A 104 -1.44 -18.13 -3.52
CA SER A 104 -1.58 -19.52 -4.00
C SER A 104 -0.81 -19.74 -5.30
N GLN A 105 -1.06 -20.84 -6.01
CA GLN A 105 -0.50 -21.05 -7.35
C GLN A 105 -0.93 -19.98 -8.37
N HIS A 106 -2.14 -19.43 -8.20
CA HIS A 106 -2.80 -18.56 -9.17
C HIS A 106 -3.39 -17.30 -8.54
N GLU A 107 -2.93 -16.93 -7.34
CA GLU A 107 -3.45 -15.79 -6.60
C GLU A 107 -2.31 -14.98 -6.01
N PHE A 108 -2.33 -13.67 -6.27
CA PHE A 108 -1.28 -12.73 -5.92
C PHE A 108 -1.91 -11.46 -5.37
N LEU A 109 -1.23 -10.84 -4.39
CA LEU A 109 -1.56 -9.52 -3.87
C LEU A 109 -0.32 -8.65 -3.98
N LEU A 110 -0.44 -7.53 -4.66
CA LEU A 110 0.61 -6.53 -4.80
C LEU A 110 0.26 -5.36 -3.89
N LEU A 111 1.21 -4.92 -3.07
CA LEU A 111 1.13 -3.78 -2.19
C LEU A 111 2.16 -2.74 -2.62
N ASP A 112 1.75 -1.48 -2.65
CA ASP A 112 2.64 -0.36 -2.95
C ASP A 112 3.74 -0.22 -1.88
N ASP A 113 4.80 0.52 -2.20
CA ASP A 113 5.86 0.83 -1.25
C ASP A 113 5.52 2.12 -0.47
N LEU A 114 5.83 2.13 0.82
CA LEU A 114 5.57 3.28 1.70
C LEU A 114 6.59 4.40 1.53
N LEU A 115 7.83 4.03 1.20
CA LEU A 115 8.98 4.93 1.11
C LEU A 115 9.14 5.43 -0.31
N GLU A 116 8.92 4.55 -1.29
CA GLU A 116 8.98 4.88 -2.70
C GLU A 116 7.56 5.13 -3.21
N HIS A 117 7.26 6.37 -3.63
CA HIS A 117 5.93 6.74 -4.17
C HIS A 117 5.74 6.15 -5.58
N ASN A 118 5.68 4.83 -5.67
CA ASN A 118 5.65 4.10 -6.93
C ASN A 118 4.20 3.90 -7.38
N GLN A 119 3.74 4.68 -8.34
CA GLN A 119 2.35 4.57 -8.86
C GLN A 119 2.06 3.27 -9.65
N GLN A 120 2.94 2.27 -9.58
CA GLN A 120 2.85 1.07 -10.41
C GLN A 120 1.66 0.20 -10.06
N VAL A 121 1.30 0.05 -8.79
CA VAL A 121 0.12 -0.72 -8.38
C VAL A 121 -1.15 -0.16 -9.05
N ASN A 122 -1.28 1.16 -9.12
CA ASN A 122 -2.40 1.80 -9.82
C ASN A 122 -2.30 1.57 -11.35
N SER A 123 -1.11 1.70 -11.95
CA SER A 123 -0.94 1.48 -13.39
C SER A 123 -1.20 0.03 -13.85
N LEU A 124 -0.95 -0.95 -12.99
CA LEU A 124 -1.22 -2.37 -13.27
C LEU A 124 -2.73 -2.62 -13.35
N ALA A 125 -3.52 -1.89 -12.56
CA ALA A 125 -4.98 -1.92 -12.66
C ALA A 125 -5.45 -1.45 -14.04
N ASP A 126 -4.89 -0.33 -14.54
CA ASP A 126 -5.27 0.28 -15.80
C ASP A 126 -4.85 -0.54 -17.03
N ARG A 127 -3.75 -1.28 -16.91
CA ARG A 127 -3.22 -2.17 -17.96
C ARG A 127 -3.93 -3.52 -18.05
N TRP A 128 -4.72 -3.86 -17.04
CA TRP A 128 -5.44 -5.12 -17.06
C TRP A 128 -6.54 -5.07 -18.13
N SER A 129 -6.57 -6.08 -18.98
CA SER A 129 -7.65 -6.32 -19.92
C SER A 129 -7.95 -7.81 -19.96
N MET A 130 -9.23 -8.15 -20.13
CA MET A 130 -9.63 -9.52 -20.36
C MET A 130 -9.32 -9.85 -21.82
N ASP A 131 -8.52 -10.88 -22.05
CA ASP A 131 -8.34 -11.42 -23.40
C ASP A 131 -9.70 -11.96 -23.87
N ILE A 132 -10.34 -11.26 -24.81
CA ILE A 132 -11.55 -11.75 -25.48
C ILE A 132 -11.09 -12.82 -26.47
N ARG A 133 -11.49 -14.07 -26.21
CA ARG A 133 -11.30 -15.18 -27.17
C ARG A 133 -12.27 -15.08 -28.33
#